data_AF-A0A531GWJ9-F1
#
_entry.id   AF-A0A531GWJ9-F1
#
_cell.length_a   1.000
_cell.length_b   1.000
_cell.length_c   1.000
_cell.angle_alpha   90.00
_cell.angle_beta   90.00
_cell.angle_gamma   90.00
#
_symmetry.space_group_name_H-M   'P 1'
#
loop_
_entity.id
_entity.type
_entity.pdbx_description
1 polymer ?
#
loop_
_entity_poly.entity_id
_entity_poly.type
_entity_poly.pdbx_seq_one_letter_code
_entity_poly.pdbx_strand_id
1 'polypeptide(L)' 'MQSDFAVVRELLECAQNHLCGGDETSQSVRWALESLIEEIAIAEFRKGPVTVIPFPRARLPRHIR' A
#
# COMPACT_ATOMS: atom_id res chain seq x y z
N MET A 1 2.26 9.31 9.78
CA MET A 1 0.80 9.11 9.87
C MET A 1 0.55 7.62 9.80
N GLN A 2 0.08 7.01 10.89
CA GLN A 2 -0.45 5.64 10.85
C GLN A 2 -1.83 5.75 10.19
N SER A 3 -1.85 5.72 8.87
CA SER A 3 -3.09 5.63 8.12
C SER A 3 -3.59 4.20 8.22
N ASP A 4 -4.83 4.01 8.67
CA ASP A 4 -5.48 2.70 8.84
C ASP A 4 -5.86 2.03 7.51
N PHE A 5 -5.07 2.25 6.45
CA PHE A 5 -5.31 1.75 5.10
C PHE A 5 -5.44 0.22 5.07
N ALA A 6 -4.64 -0.49 5.87
CA ALA A 6 -4.72 -1.94 6.00
C ALA A 6 -6.10 -2.39 6.52
N VAL A 7 -6.63 -1.72 7.55
CA VAL A 7 -7.94 -2.04 8.14
C VAL A 7 -9.07 -1.72 7.16
N VAL A 8 -9.00 -0.55 6.50
CA VAL A 8 -10.01 -0.16 5.51
C VAL A 8 -10.01 -1.13 4.33
N ARG A 9 -8.83 -1.53 3.83
CA ARG A 9 -8.70 -2.49 2.74
C ARG A 9 -9.31 -3.84 3.10
N GLU A 10 -9.01 -4.38 4.29
CA GLU A 10 -9.59 -5.64 4.77
C GLU A 10 -11.13 -5.57 4.85
N LEU A 11 -11.69 -4.46 5.34
CA LEU A 11 -13.14 -4.26 5.41
C LEU A 11 -13.79 -4.22 4.02
N LEU A 12 -13.16 -3.57 3.04
CA LEU A 12 -13.68 -3.49 1.66
C LEU A 12 -13.60 -4.84 0.94
N GLU A 13 -12.51 -5.59 1.12
CA GLU A 13 -12.38 -6.96 0.60
C GLU A 13 -13.45 -7.87 1.21
N CYS A 14 -13.70 -7.73 2.52
CA CYS A 14 -14.78 -8.43 3.19
C CYS A 14 -16.15 -8.08 2.60
N ALA A 15 -16.45 -6.78 2.41
CA ALA A 15 -17.70 -6.34 1.79
C ALA A 15 -17.88 -6.88 0.37
N GLN A 16 -16.82 -6.91 -0.44
CA GLN A 16 -16.84 -7.49 -1.78
C GLN A 16 -17.16 -8.99 -1.76
N ASN A 17 -16.57 -9.76 -0.84
CA ASN A 17 -16.83 -11.19 -0.69
C ASN A 17 -18.27 -11.51 -0.30
N HIS A 18 -18.93 -10.64 0.46
CA HIS A 18 -20.34 -10.79 0.84
C HIS A 18 -21.31 -10.43 -0.29
N LEU A 19 -20.83 -9.70 -1.31
CA LEU A 19 -21.65 -9.21 -2.40
C LEU A 19 -21.74 -10.26 -3.53
N CYS A 20 -22.48 -11.34 -3.29
CA CYS A 20 -22.62 -12.45 -4.24
C CYS A 20 -23.78 -12.27 -5.25
N GLY A 21 -24.49 -11.14 -5.22
CA GLY A 21 -25.64 -10.88 -6.09
C GLY A 21 -25.24 -10.78 -7.57
N GLY A 22 -26.01 -11.44 -8.44
CA GLY A 22 -25.83 -11.40 -9.90
C GLY A 22 -26.56 -10.25 -10.59
N ASP A 23 -27.23 -9.38 -9.82
CA ASP A 23 -27.93 -8.20 -10.30
C ASP A 23 -26.97 -7.09 -10.75
N GLU A 24 -27.45 -6.23 -11.67
CA GLU A 24 -26.66 -5.11 -12.21
C GLU A 24 -26.18 -4.15 -11.11
N THR A 25 -26.99 -3.94 -10.08
CA THR A 25 -26.62 -3.15 -8.90
C THR A 25 -25.46 -3.78 -8.14
N SER A 26 -25.50 -5.08 -7.87
CA SER A 26 -24.39 -5.80 -7.24
C SER A 26 -23.12 -5.80 -8.09
N GLN A 27 -23.24 -5.83 -9.42
CA GLN A 27 -22.09 -5.72 -10.30
C GLN A 27 -21.47 -4.31 -10.25
N SER A 28 -22.32 -3.26 -10.30
CA SER A 28 -21.89 -1.87 -10.19
C SER A 28 -21.19 -1.58 -8.85
N VAL A 29 -21.75 -2.09 -7.75
CA VAL A 29 -21.15 -1.95 -6.41
C VAL A 29 -19.81 -2.67 -6.32
N ARG A 30 -19.66 -3.87 -6.91
CA ARG A 30 -18.38 -4.58 -6.95
C ARG A 30 -17.29 -3.77 -7.66
N TRP A 31 -17.59 -3.16 -8.80
CA TRP A 31 -16.64 -2.31 -9.51
C TRP A 31 -16.24 -1.07 -8.71
N ALA A 32 -17.18 -0.45 -8.00
CA ALA A 32 -16.86 0.67 -7.12
C ALA A 32 -15.94 0.25 -5.97
N LEU A 33 -16.19 -0.93 -5.37
CA LEU A 33 -15.33 -1.49 -4.32
C LEU A 33 -13.92 -1.81 -4.84
N GLU A 34 -13.78 -2.39 -6.04
CA GLU A 34 -12.46 -2.64 -6.66
C GLU A 34 -11.67 -1.34 -6.82
N SER A 35 -12.30 -0.29 -7.36
CA SER A 35 -11.64 1.00 -7.54
C SER A 35 -11.14 1.60 -6.23
N LEU A 36 -11.92 1.49 -5.14
CA LEU A 36 -11.52 1.99 -3.82
C LEU A 36 -10.35 1.20 -3.22
N ILE A 37 -10.36 -0.13 -3.37
CA ILE A 37 -9.27 -1.00 -2.91
C ILE A 37 -7.96 -0.63 -3.63
N GLU A 38 -8.03 -0.36 -4.94
CA GLU A 38 -6.87 0.04 -5.73
C GLU A 38 -6.31 1.41 -5.33
N GLU A 39 -7.18 2.41 -5.10
CA GLU A 39 -6.73 3.72 -4.61
C GLU A 39 -6.03 3.62 -3.25
N ILE A 40 -6.56 2.80 -2.34
CA ILE A 40 -5.95 2.56 -1.03
C ILE A 40 -4.60 1.87 -1.19
N ALA A 41 -4.49 0.86 -2.06
CA ALA A 41 -3.23 0.18 -2.32
C ALA A 41 -2.16 1.14 -2.87
N ILE A 42 -2.54 2.06 -3.76
CA ILE A 42 -1.66 3.12 -4.28
C ILE A 42 -1.23 4.07 -3.16
N ALA A 43 -2.16 4.49 -2.30
CA ALA A 43 -1.86 5.36 -1.17
C ALA A 43 -0.95 4.69 -0.14
N GLU A 44 -1.14 3.40 0.13
CA GLU A 44 -0.31 2.59 1.03
C GLU A 44 1.12 2.43 0.48
N PHE A 45 1.27 2.21 -0.84
CA PHE A 45 2.57 2.03 -1.49
C PHE A 45 3.30 3.32 -1.84
N ARG A 46 2.63 4.49 -1.76
CA ARG A 46 3.29 5.80 -1.86
C ARG A 46 4.14 6.04 -0.61
N LYS A 47 5.29 5.36 -0.53
CA LYS A 47 6.32 5.61 0.47
C LYS A 47 6.76 7.07 0.40
N GLY A 48 6.88 7.69 1.57
CA GLY A 48 7.55 8.98 1.74
C GLY A 48 8.99 8.94 1.21
N PRO A 49 9.66 10.11 1.12
CA PRO A 49 10.93 10.26 0.43
C PRO A 49 11.93 9.18 0.86
N VAL A 50 12.35 8.36 -0.11
CA VAL A 50 13.33 7.31 0.10
C VAL A 50 14.66 7.97 0.45
N THR A 51 15.13 7.72 1.67
CA THR A 51 16.45 8.18 2.09
C THR A 51 17.49 7.18 1.60
N VAL A 52 18.24 7.56 0.56
CA VAL A 52 19.37 6.76 0.07
C VAL A 52 20.51 6.87 1.10
N ILE A 53 20.88 5.76 1.73
CA ILE A 53 22.02 5.71 2.66
C ILE A 53 23.28 5.47 1.83
N PRO A 54 24.24 6.41 1.79
CA PRO A 54 25.46 6.24 1.01
C PRO A 54 26.35 5.15 1.62
N PHE A 55 26.95 4.32 0.75
CA PHE A 55 27.90 3.31 1.18
C PHE A 55 29.15 3.97 1.81
N PRO A 56 29.62 3.51 2.99
CA PRO A 56 30.82 4.08 3.62
C PRO A 56 32.04 3.91 2.71
N ARG A 57 32.57 5.01 2.16
CA ARG A 57 33.82 4.98 1.39
C ARG A 57 35.01 4.88 2.36
N ALA A 58 35.68 3.73 2.29
CA ALA A 58 37.01 3.35 2.79
C ALA A 58 37.56 4.06 4.05
N ARG A 59 37.88 3.26 5.07
CA ARG A 59 38.72 3.67 6.20
C ARG A 59 40.08 4.16 5.65
N LEU A 60 40.47 5.38 6.03
CA LEU A 60 41.81 5.90 5.79
C LEU A 60 42.85 4.86 6.28
N PRO A 61 43.89 4.55 5.48
CA PRO A 61 44.95 3.66 5.92
C PRO A 61 45.62 4.27 7.16
N ARG A 62 45.60 3.53 8.27
CA ARG A 62 46.38 3.88 9.46
C ARG A 62 47.85 3.72 9.09
N HIS A 63 48.50 4.82 8.74
CA HIS A 63 49.95 4.89 8.77
C HIS A 63 50.41 4.70 10.22
N ILE A 64 50.90 3.50 10.53
CA ILE A 64 51.68 3.24 11.73
C ILE A 64 53.12 3.64 11.38
N ARG A 65 53.63 4.64 12.11
CA ARG A 65 55.04 5.07 12.07
C ARG A 65 55.93 4.02 12.70
#